data_AF-V5RFV8-F1
#
_entry.id   AF-V5RFV8-F1
#
_cell.length_a   1.000
_cell.length_b   1.000
_cell.length_c   1.000
_cell.angle_alpha   90.00
_cell.angle_beta   90.00
_cell.angle_gamma   90.00
#
_symmetry.space_group_name_H-M   'P 1'
#
loop_
_entity.id
_entity.type
_entity.pdbx_description
1 polymer ?
#
loop_
_entity_poly.entity_id
_entity_poly.type
_entity_poly.pdbx_seq_one_letter_code
_entity_poly.pdbx_strand_id
1 'polypeptide(L)'
;DHFQEDPIQMAMTIYNCLKEERKILSSAQLSDQMQVGNIQNTVMLDKQKELDMKVRSVKNSVVEIEQDIKTLEDVQDEYDFKCKTLQNRENEPNGVAQDEYKKEQLVLQKMFLTLDFKRKEVVAKIINLLNISEHTQSALINEELVEWKHRQQIACIGGPPNACLDQLQNWFTIVAESLQQVRQQLKKLEELEQKFTYEPDPITKNKQVLQDRTCSLFKQLIQSSFVVERQPCMPTHPQR
;
A
#
# COMPACT_ATOMS: atom_id res chain seq x y z
N ASP A 1 39.06 39.95 -11.61
CA ASP A 1 40.30 39.97 -12.41
C ASP A 1 40.11 39.69 -13.91
N HIS A 2 39.18 38.82 -14.36
CA HIS A 2 39.03 38.52 -15.80
C HIS A 2 38.48 39.66 -16.69
N PHE A 3 37.84 40.70 -16.12
CA PHE A 3 37.24 41.81 -16.88
C PHE A 3 37.63 43.20 -16.34
N GLN A 4 38.66 43.26 -15.48
CA GLN A 4 39.11 44.52 -14.86
C GLN A 4 39.80 45.45 -15.87
N GLU A 5 40.50 44.85 -16.85
CA GLU A 5 41.19 45.54 -17.93
C GLU A 5 40.29 45.80 -19.16
N ASP A 6 39.16 45.08 -19.30
CA ASP A 6 38.16 45.31 -20.36
C ASP A 6 36.72 45.14 -19.86
N PRO A 7 36.16 46.18 -19.21
CA PRO A 7 34.77 46.19 -18.75
C PRO A 7 33.74 46.18 -19.90
N ILE A 8 34.15 46.57 -21.12
CA ILE A 8 33.27 46.63 -22.29
C ILE A 8 32.97 45.19 -22.76
N GLN A 9 33.97 44.31 -22.75
CA GLN A 9 33.78 42.89 -23.02
C GLN A 9 32.79 42.24 -22.04
N MET A 10 32.83 42.62 -20.76
CA MET A 10 31.86 42.16 -19.77
C MET A 10 30.44 42.65 -20.10
N ALA A 11 30.28 43.96 -20.38
CA ALA A 11 28.99 44.53 -20.74
C ALA A 11 28.40 43.87 -22.01
N MET A 12 29.26 43.56 -22.99
CA MET A 12 28.86 42.91 -24.23
C MET A 12 28.47 41.43 -24.02
N THR A 13 29.17 40.73 -23.13
CA THR A 13 28.82 39.35 -22.73
C THR A 13 27.46 39.33 -22.03
N ILE A 14 27.25 40.22 -21.06
CA ILE A 14 25.96 40.34 -20.34
C ILE A 14 24.84 40.70 -21.31
N TYR A 15 25.06 41.67 -22.20
CA TYR A 15 24.09 42.05 -23.22
C TYR A 15 23.70 40.87 -24.12
N ASN A 16 24.69 40.09 -24.58
CA ASN A 16 24.45 38.91 -25.43
C ASN A 16 23.70 37.80 -24.66
N CYS A 17 24.07 37.51 -23.41
CA CYS A 17 23.34 36.55 -22.58
C CYS A 17 21.87 36.94 -22.42
N LEU A 18 21.59 38.20 -22.03
CA LEU A 18 20.23 38.69 -21.85
C LEU A 18 19.43 38.69 -23.17
N LYS A 19 20.10 38.97 -24.30
CA LYS A 19 19.48 38.91 -25.62
C LYS A 19 19.12 37.48 -26.04
N GLU A 20 19.98 36.52 -25.77
CA GLU A 20 19.70 35.11 -26.05
C GLU A 20 18.62 34.54 -25.11
N GLU A 21 18.63 34.89 -23.82
CA GLU A 21 17.55 34.53 -22.89
C GLU A 21 16.18 35.01 -23.38
N ARG A 22 16.09 36.27 -23.85
CA ARG A 22 14.86 36.80 -24.44
C ARG A 22 14.40 36.03 -25.68
N LYS A 23 15.33 35.65 -26.56
CA LYS A 23 15.00 34.82 -27.73
C LYS A 23 14.50 33.44 -27.35
N ILE A 24 15.11 32.80 -26.34
CA ILE A 24 14.68 31.50 -25.83
C ILE A 24 13.26 31.62 -25.28
N LEU A 25 12.96 32.64 -24.47
CA LEU A 25 11.62 32.87 -23.93
C LEU A 25 10.57 33.10 -25.03
N SER A 26 10.88 33.92 -26.05
CA SER A 26 9.98 34.13 -27.18
C SER A 26 9.75 32.85 -28.00
N SER A 27 10.78 32.02 -28.15
CA SER A 27 10.68 30.73 -28.87
C SER A 27 9.85 29.72 -28.07
N ALA A 28 10.00 29.68 -26.74
CA ALA A 28 9.21 28.82 -25.87
C ALA A 28 7.71 29.15 -25.91
N GLN A 29 7.36 30.45 -25.93
CA GLN A 29 5.97 30.90 -26.05
C GLN A 29 5.28 30.47 -27.35
N LEU A 30 6.03 30.38 -28.45
CA LEU A 30 5.52 29.87 -29.73
C LEU A 30 5.34 28.34 -29.69
N SER A 31 6.18 27.63 -28.94
CA SER A 31 6.13 26.17 -28.82
C SER A 31 4.93 25.67 -27.99
N ASP A 32 4.45 26.45 -27.02
CA ASP A 32 3.24 26.14 -26.23
C ASP A 32 1.95 26.05 -27.09
N GLN A 33 1.94 26.67 -28.28
CA GLN A 33 0.80 26.61 -29.21
C GLN A 33 0.78 25.30 -30.02
N MET A 34 1.87 24.54 -30.07
CA MET A 34 1.98 23.27 -30.79
C MET A 34 1.94 22.08 -29.80
N GLN A 35 0.75 21.78 -29.28
CA GLN A 35 0.47 20.78 -28.22
C GLN A 35 0.68 19.28 -28.57
N VAL A 36 1.66 18.91 -29.39
CA VAL A 36 1.82 17.48 -29.78
C VAL A 36 2.67 16.69 -28.77
N GLY A 37 3.64 17.33 -28.10
CA GLY A 37 4.52 16.67 -27.12
C GLY A 37 3.97 16.57 -25.69
N ASN A 38 2.94 17.35 -25.33
CA ASN A 38 2.45 17.45 -23.95
C ASN A 38 1.54 16.26 -23.57
N ILE A 39 0.80 15.71 -24.53
CA ILE A 39 -0.25 14.71 -24.28
C ILE A 39 0.33 13.41 -23.70
N GLN A 40 1.44 12.89 -24.24
CA GLN A 40 2.04 11.65 -23.75
C GLN A 40 2.61 11.78 -22.33
N ASN A 41 3.22 12.92 -22.01
CA ASN A 41 3.73 13.20 -20.66
C ASN A 41 2.60 13.38 -19.64
N THR A 42 1.48 14.02 -20.03
CA THR A 42 0.31 14.16 -19.16
C THR A 42 -0.32 12.81 -18.83
N VAL A 43 -0.50 11.94 -19.84
CA VAL A 43 -1.08 10.60 -19.64
C VAL A 43 -0.23 9.74 -18.72
N MET A 44 1.11 9.78 -18.87
CA MET A 44 2.02 9.05 -17.99
C MET A 44 1.95 9.57 -16.55
N LEU A 45 1.92 10.89 -16.36
CA LEU A 45 1.80 11.50 -15.03
C LEU A 45 0.48 11.12 -14.34
N ASP A 46 -0.61 11.03 -15.08
CA ASP A 46 -1.92 10.67 -14.54
C ASP A 46 -1.97 9.20 -14.09
N LYS A 47 -1.40 8.27 -14.88
CA LYS A 47 -1.26 6.86 -14.47
C LYS A 47 -0.48 6.72 -13.16
N GLN A 48 0.64 7.41 -13.03
CA GLN A 48 1.47 7.35 -11.83
C GLN A 48 0.74 7.89 -10.60
N LYS A 49 0.00 9.00 -10.75
CA LYS A 49 -0.84 9.55 -9.67
C LYS A 49 -1.95 8.58 -9.27
N GLU A 50 -2.57 7.91 -10.24
CA GLU A 50 -3.60 6.91 -9.96
C GLU A 50 -3.03 5.74 -9.15
N LEU A 51 -1.85 5.24 -9.55
CA LEU A 51 -1.20 4.16 -8.82
C LEU A 51 -0.77 4.59 -7.42
N ASP A 52 -0.24 5.81 -7.25
CA ASP A 52 0.05 6.41 -5.94
C ASP A 52 -1.18 6.41 -5.03
N MET A 53 -2.34 6.79 -5.55
CA MET A 53 -3.60 6.77 -4.81
C MET A 53 -4.02 5.35 -4.44
N LYS A 54 -3.93 4.39 -5.36
CA LYS A 54 -4.23 2.98 -5.11
C LYS A 54 -3.33 2.37 -4.04
N VAL A 55 -2.02 2.61 -4.12
CA VAL A 55 -1.02 2.15 -3.13
C VAL A 55 -1.30 2.76 -1.75
N ARG A 56 -1.62 4.06 -1.69
CA ARG A 56 -2.01 4.72 -0.44
C ARG A 56 -3.32 4.16 0.13
N SER A 57 -4.28 3.86 -0.72
CA SER A 57 -5.54 3.23 -0.31
C SER A 57 -5.30 1.87 0.33
N VAL A 58 -4.44 1.03 -0.27
CA VAL A 58 -4.03 -0.27 0.31
C VAL A 58 -3.48 -0.07 1.72
N LYS A 59 -2.50 0.84 1.87
CA LYS A 59 -1.90 1.14 3.18
C LYS A 59 -2.93 1.59 4.22
N ASN A 60 -3.82 2.52 3.86
CA ASN A 60 -4.81 3.05 4.78
C ASN A 60 -5.81 1.97 5.24
N SER A 61 -6.29 1.15 4.31
CA SER A 61 -7.20 0.05 4.64
C SER A 61 -6.58 -0.98 5.57
N VAL A 62 -5.27 -1.24 5.45
CA VAL A 62 -4.56 -2.15 6.37
C VAL A 62 -4.56 -1.60 7.80
N VAL A 63 -4.30 -0.29 7.96
CA VAL A 63 -4.31 0.38 9.27
C VAL A 63 -5.71 0.38 9.89
N GLU A 64 -6.75 0.62 9.08
CA GLU A 64 -8.14 0.55 9.55
C GLU A 64 -8.50 -0.86 10.05
N ILE A 65 -8.13 -1.91 9.31
CA ILE A 65 -8.37 -3.30 9.73
C ILE A 65 -7.59 -3.63 10.99
N GLU A 66 -6.36 -3.14 11.14
CA GLU A 66 -5.57 -3.34 12.36
C GLU A 66 -6.31 -2.76 13.58
N GLN A 67 -6.89 -1.58 13.43
CA GLN A 67 -7.67 -0.95 14.48
C GLN A 67 -8.97 -1.71 14.78
N ASP A 68 -9.68 -2.19 13.76
CA ASP A 68 -10.87 -3.02 13.93
C ASP A 68 -10.56 -4.33 14.65
N ILE A 69 -9.40 -4.94 14.39
CA ILE A 69 -8.95 -6.17 15.08
C ILE A 69 -8.66 -5.90 16.56
N LYS A 70 -8.05 -4.75 16.91
CA LYS A 70 -7.86 -4.36 18.31
C LYS A 70 -9.20 -4.23 19.03
N THR A 71 -10.17 -3.55 18.42
CA THR A 71 -11.52 -3.42 18.98
C THR A 71 -12.24 -4.78 19.08
N LEU A 72 -12.04 -5.68 18.11
CA LEU A 72 -12.58 -7.04 18.18
C LEU A 72 -11.97 -7.83 19.34
N GLU A 73 -10.66 -7.71 19.57
CA GLU A 73 -9.99 -8.34 20.71
C GLU A 73 -10.55 -7.82 22.05
N ASP A 74 -10.71 -6.51 22.21
CA ASP A 74 -11.26 -5.91 23.44
C ASP A 74 -12.68 -6.43 23.75
N VAL A 75 -13.55 -6.47 22.73
CA VAL A 75 -14.93 -6.99 22.86
C VAL A 75 -14.94 -8.46 23.23
N GLN A 76 -14.00 -9.24 22.67
CA GLN A 76 -13.89 -10.67 22.96
C GLN A 76 -13.38 -10.92 24.38
N ASP A 77 -12.38 -10.16 24.84
CA ASP A 77 -11.86 -10.29 26.20
C ASP A 77 -12.91 -9.84 27.23
N GLU A 78 -13.71 -8.80 26.95
CA GLU A 78 -14.86 -8.41 27.80
C GLU A 78 -15.93 -9.51 27.85
N TYR A 79 -16.24 -10.14 26.71
CA TYR A 79 -17.18 -11.25 26.62
C TYR A 79 -16.71 -12.45 27.44
N ASP A 80 -15.45 -12.87 27.27
CA ASP A 80 -14.83 -13.96 28.03
C ASP A 80 -14.87 -13.69 29.54
N PHE A 81 -14.52 -12.46 29.96
CA PHE A 81 -14.58 -12.05 31.36
C PHE A 81 -15.99 -12.18 31.95
N LYS A 82 -17.02 -11.71 31.23
CA LYS A 82 -18.41 -11.83 31.71
C LYS A 82 -18.91 -13.27 31.74
N CYS A 83 -18.55 -14.09 30.74
CA CYS A 83 -18.87 -15.53 30.75
C CYS A 83 -18.28 -16.22 31.97
N LYS A 84 -16.99 -16.00 32.25
CA LYS A 84 -16.32 -16.58 33.43
C LYS A 84 -16.91 -16.07 34.74
N THR A 85 -17.24 -14.78 34.83
CA THR A 85 -17.87 -14.18 36.01
C THR A 85 -19.23 -14.83 36.30
N LEU A 86 -20.06 -15.04 35.27
CA LEU A 86 -21.36 -15.69 35.41
C LEU A 86 -21.21 -17.14 35.88
N GLN A 87 -20.31 -17.91 35.25
CA GLN A 87 -20.05 -19.31 35.60
C GLN A 87 -19.54 -19.47 37.03
N ASN A 88 -18.68 -18.57 37.51
CA ASN A 88 -18.16 -18.62 38.87
C ASN A 88 -19.24 -18.35 39.93
N ARG A 89 -20.21 -17.48 39.64
CA ARG A 89 -21.35 -17.20 40.54
C ARG A 89 -22.38 -18.32 40.59
N GLU A 90 -22.53 -19.10 39.51
CA GLU A 90 -23.41 -20.27 39.49
C GLU A 90 -22.90 -21.38 40.44
N ASN A 91 -21.61 -21.38 40.77
CA ASN A 91 -20.98 -22.32 41.71
C ASN A 91 -21.06 -21.88 43.18
N GLU A 92 -21.59 -20.68 43.50
CA GLU A 92 -21.76 -20.22 44.89
C GLU A 92 -23.12 -20.67 45.49
N PRO A 93 -23.17 -21.10 46.76
CA PRO A 93 -24.38 -21.67 47.39
C PRO A 93 -25.51 -20.65 47.66
N ASN A 94 -25.25 -19.34 47.50
CA ASN A 94 -26.27 -18.29 47.53
C ASN A 94 -26.63 -17.91 46.09
N GLY A 95 -27.56 -18.66 45.49
CA GLY A 95 -27.99 -18.45 44.11
C GLY A 95 -28.53 -17.03 43.86
N VAL A 96 -28.03 -16.41 42.78
CA VAL A 96 -28.56 -15.16 42.23
C VAL A 96 -30.04 -15.35 41.88
N ALA A 97 -30.87 -14.31 42.09
CA ALA A 97 -32.30 -14.39 41.74
C ALA A 97 -32.46 -14.80 40.26
N GLN A 98 -33.34 -15.76 39.97
CA GLN A 98 -33.52 -16.35 38.64
C GLN A 98 -33.76 -15.30 37.53
N ASP A 99 -34.35 -14.16 37.87
CA ASP A 99 -34.59 -13.04 36.95
C ASP A 99 -33.32 -12.23 36.62
N GLU A 100 -32.38 -12.10 37.55
CA GLU A 100 -31.08 -11.46 37.29
C GLU A 100 -30.21 -12.34 36.40
N TYR A 101 -30.20 -13.65 36.64
CA TYR A 101 -29.48 -14.60 35.79
C TYR A 101 -29.99 -14.58 34.33
N LYS A 102 -31.31 -14.54 34.12
CA LYS A 102 -31.90 -14.39 32.77
C LYS A 102 -31.50 -13.08 32.09
N LYS A 103 -31.42 -11.97 32.83
CA LYS A 103 -30.97 -10.68 32.29
C LYS A 103 -29.49 -10.74 31.89
N GLU A 104 -28.64 -11.34 32.70
CA GLU A 104 -27.21 -11.51 32.38
C GLU A 104 -27.00 -12.42 31.15
N GLN A 105 -27.79 -13.49 31.00
CA GLN A 105 -27.77 -14.32 29.79
C GLN A 105 -28.14 -13.55 28.52
N LEU A 106 -29.16 -12.68 28.58
CA LEU A 106 -29.54 -11.82 27.45
C LEU A 106 -28.40 -10.84 27.07
N VAL A 107 -27.68 -10.31 28.07
CA VAL A 107 -26.52 -9.45 27.82
C VAL A 107 -25.40 -10.24 27.13
N LEU A 108 -25.09 -11.45 27.58
CA LEU A 108 -24.09 -12.32 26.94
C LEU A 108 -24.47 -12.65 25.49
N GLN A 109 -25.75 -12.96 25.24
CA GLN A 109 -26.23 -13.21 23.89
C GLN A 109 -26.04 -11.99 22.98
N LYS A 110 -26.32 -10.78 23.48
CA LYS A 110 -26.10 -9.54 22.73
C LYS A 110 -24.60 -9.31 22.44
N MET A 111 -23.74 -9.59 23.41
CA MET A 111 -22.27 -9.49 23.22
C MET A 111 -21.76 -10.50 22.20
N PHE A 112 -22.25 -11.74 22.24
CA PHE A 112 -21.94 -12.76 21.24
C PHE A 112 -22.32 -12.31 19.82
N LEU A 113 -23.54 -11.77 19.63
CA LEU A 113 -23.97 -11.25 18.33
C LEU A 113 -23.10 -10.08 17.85
N THR A 114 -22.65 -9.24 18.78
CA THR A 114 -21.74 -8.13 18.47
C THR A 114 -20.38 -8.65 18.02
N LEU A 115 -19.85 -9.67 18.71
CA LEU A 115 -18.60 -10.33 18.36
C LEU A 115 -18.68 -11.01 16.99
N ASP A 116 -19.75 -11.76 16.72
CA ASP A 116 -19.99 -12.39 15.42
C ASP A 116 -20.07 -11.36 14.28
N PHE A 117 -20.81 -10.27 14.48
CA PHE A 117 -20.87 -9.17 13.53
C PHE A 117 -19.48 -8.57 13.26
N LYS A 118 -18.71 -8.31 14.31
CA LYS A 118 -17.36 -7.75 14.19
C LYS A 118 -16.39 -8.69 13.48
N ARG A 119 -16.44 -10.00 13.76
CA ARG A 119 -15.63 -10.99 13.03
C ARG A 119 -15.97 -11.02 11.54
N LYS A 120 -17.26 -11.00 11.19
CA LYS A 120 -17.71 -10.93 9.79
C LYS A 120 -17.25 -9.65 9.10
N GLU A 121 -17.36 -8.52 9.79
CA GLU A 121 -16.91 -7.21 9.29
C GLU A 121 -15.42 -7.22 8.97
N VAL A 122 -14.57 -7.64 9.92
CA VAL A 122 -13.12 -7.72 9.73
C VAL A 122 -12.75 -8.65 8.58
N VAL A 123 -13.32 -9.86 8.54
CA VAL A 123 -13.04 -10.82 7.47
C VAL A 123 -13.44 -10.25 6.10
N ALA A 124 -14.59 -9.61 5.99
CA ALA A 124 -15.03 -8.97 4.74
C ALA A 124 -14.08 -7.83 4.30
N LYS A 125 -13.62 -7.00 5.25
CA LYS A 125 -12.64 -5.94 4.97
C LYS A 125 -11.30 -6.51 4.50
N ILE A 126 -10.80 -7.59 5.11
CA ILE A 126 -9.57 -8.28 4.67
C ILE A 126 -9.75 -8.82 3.25
N ILE A 127 -10.88 -9.47 2.93
CA ILE A 127 -11.16 -9.95 1.57
C ILE A 127 -11.10 -8.80 0.57
N ASN A 128 -11.77 -7.68 0.87
CA ASN A 128 -11.78 -6.51 0.00
C ASN A 128 -10.37 -5.91 -0.17
N LEU A 129 -9.61 -5.80 0.92
CA LEU A 129 -8.23 -5.34 0.89
C LEU A 129 -7.35 -6.23 0.01
N LEU A 130 -7.48 -7.56 0.09
CA LEU A 130 -6.72 -8.47 -0.77
C LEU A 130 -7.09 -8.29 -2.24
N ASN A 131 -8.36 -8.04 -2.57
CA ASN A 131 -8.78 -7.76 -3.95
C ASN A 131 -8.18 -6.44 -4.48
N ILE A 132 -8.21 -5.38 -3.67
CA ILE A 132 -7.61 -4.08 -4.05
C ILE A 132 -6.09 -4.21 -4.17
N SER A 133 -5.45 -4.93 -3.24
CA SER A 133 -4.02 -5.22 -3.27
C SER A 133 -3.62 -5.98 -4.54
N GLU A 134 -4.38 -7.01 -4.91
CA GLU A 134 -4.16 -7.80 -6.13
C GLU A 134 -4.27 -6.95 -7.39
N HIS A 135 -5.29 -6.10 -7.49
CA HIS A 135 -5.46 -5.19 -8.63
C HIS A 135 -4.32 -4.15 -8.70
N THR A 136 -3.95 -3.56 -7.57
CA THR A 136 -2.84 -2.59 -7.47
C THR A 136 -1.51 -3.24 -7.84
N GLN A 137 -1.27 -4.45 -7.34
CA GLN A 137 -0.09 -5.24 -7.63
C GLN A 137 -0.02 -5.62 -9.12
N SER A 138 -1.15 -5.94 -9.75
CA SER A 138 -1.20 -6.23 -11.19
C SER A 138 -0.76 -5.00 -12.01
N ALA A 139 -1.28 -3.81 -11.71
CA ALA A 139 -0.85 -2.59 -12.39
C ALA A 139 0.65 -2.31 -12.16
N LEU A 140 1.11 -2.45 -10.92
CA LEU A 140 2.52 -2.24 -10.56
C LEU A 140 3.48 -3.20 -11.30
N ILE A 141 3.15 -4.49 -11.39
CA ILE A 141 4.01 -5.52 -11.98
C ILE A 141 3.89 -5.60 -13.50
N ASN A 142 2.66 -5.53 -14.03
CA ASN A 142 2.40 -5.80 -15.45
C ASN A 142 2.45 -4.54 -16.31
N GLU A 143 2.33 -3.35 -15.70
CA GLU A 143 2.38 -2.07 -16.42
C GLU A 143 3.66 -1.31 -16.06
N GLU A 144 3.72 -0.72 -14.86
CA GLU A 144 4.80 0.20 -14.48
C GLU A 144 6.19 -0.46 -14.51
N LEU A 145 6.31 -1.68 -13.98
CA LEU A 145 7.57 -2.41 -13.98
C LEU A 145 8.01 -2.80 -15.40
N VAL A 146 7.06 -3.18 -16.27
CA VAL A 146 7.35 -3.53 -17.67
C VAL A 146 7.78 -2.29 -18.45
N GLU A 147 7.06 -1.17 -18.28
CA GLU A 147 7.40 0.10 -18.90
C GLU A 147 8.77 0.62 -18.43
N TRP A 148 9.10 0.47 -17.14
CA TRP A 148 10.43 0.79 -16.63
C TRP A 148 11.53 -0.08 -17.24
N LYS A 149 11.32 -1.40 -17.33
CA LYS A 149 12.29 -2.31 -17.99
C LYS A 149 12.52 -1.93 -19.45
N HIS A 150 11.46 -1.55 -20.17
CA HIS A 150 11.57 -1.08 -21.54
C HIS A 150 12.35 0.25 -21.65
N ARG A 151 12.08 1.22 -20.77
CA ARG A 151 12.83 2.47 -20.69
C ARG A 151 14.31 2.24 -20.36
N GLN A 152 14.61 1.29 -19.46
CA GLN A 152 15.99 0.91 -19.16
C GLN A 152 16.71 0.37 -20.40
N GLN A 153 16.07 -0.51 -21.19
CA GLN A 153 16.65 -1.02 -22.44
C GLN A 153 16.95 0.10 -23.43
N ILE A 154 16.01 1.03 -23.61
CA ILE A 154 16.17 2.18 -24.49
C ILE A 154 17.33 3.09 -24.01
N ALA A 155 17.41 3.36 -22.71
CA ALA A 155 18.50 4.16 -22.15
C ALA A 155 19.87 3.48 -22.35
N CYS A 156 19.95 2.15 -22.23
CA CYS A 156 21.18 1.40 -22.48
C CYS A 156 21.68 1.48 -23.93
N ILE A 157 20.80 1.71 -24.90
CA ILE A 157 21.18 1.87 -26.32
C ILE A 157 21.33 3.34 -26.75
N GLY A 158 21.44 4.26 -25.79
CA GLY A 158 21.65 5.70 -26.04
C GLY A 158 20.37 6.52 -26.20
N GLY A 159 19.22 5.98 -25.80
CA GLY A 159 17.97 6.74 -25.69
C GLY A 159 17.95 7.72 -24.50
N PRO A 160 16.80 8.36 -24.24
CA PRO A 160 16.67 9.30 -23.13
C PRO A 160 17.00 8.65 -21.77
N PRO A 161 17.49 9.44 -20.78
CA PRO A 161 17.83 8.91 -19.47
C PRO A 161 16.66 8.17 -18.81
N ASN A 162 16.95 7.04 -18.18
CA ASN A 162 15.94 6.26 -17.45
C ASN A 162 15.53 6.99 -16.16
N ALA A 163 14.25 6.84 -15.77
CA ALA A 163 13.80 7.24 -14.45
C ALA A 163 14.41 6.30 -13.38
N CYS A 164 14.80 6.86 -12.24
CA CYS A 164 15.31 6.07 -11.12
C CYS A 164 14.24 5.11 -10.59
N LEU A 165 14.69 4.06 -9.89
CA LEU A 165 13.82 3.06 -9.30
C LEU A 165 13.03 3.57 -8.08
N ASP A 166 13.34 4.75 -7.55
CA ASP A 166 12.83 5.22 -6.25
C ASP A 166 11.30 5.15 -6.13
N GLN A 167 10.57 5.56 -7.18
CA GLN A 167 9.10 5.52 -7.17
C GLN A 167 8.56 4.09 -7.18
N LEU A 168 9.11 3.22 -8.04
CA LEU A 168 8.76 1.80 -8.06
C LEU A 168 9.10 1.14 -6.73
N GLN A 169 10.32 1.36 -6.21
CA GLN A 169 10.76 0.84 -4.93
C GLN A 169 9.82 1.25 -3.82
N ASN A 170 9.38 2.52 -3.78
CA ASN A 170 8.40 2.99 -2.80
C ASN A 170 7.06 2.25 -2.93
N TRP A 171 6.50 2.12 -4.14
CA TRP A 171 5.24 1.39 -4.34
C TRP A 171 5.35 -0.08 -3.96
N PHE A 172 6.38 -0.78 -4.42
CA PHE A 172 6.65 -2.18 -4.07
C PHE A 172 6.79 -2.35 -2.56
N THR A 173 7.53 -1.46 -1.90
CA THR A 173 7.76 -1.52 -0.45
C THR A 173 6.45 -1.33 0.32
N ILE A 174 5.65 -0.31 -0.01
CA ILE A 174 4.39 -0.05 0.68
C ILE A 174 3.40 -1.23 0.53
N VAL A 175 3.26 -1.79 -0.68
CA VAL A 175 2.38 -2.95 -0.89
C VAL A 175 2.93 -4.19 -0.18
N ALA A 176 4.26 -4.39 -0.17
CA ALA A 176 4.89 -5.51 0.54
C ALA A 176 4.69 -5.43 2.06
N GLU A 177 4.89 -4.25 2.65
CA GLU A 177 4.62 -3.98 4.07
C GLU A 177 3.16 -4.21 4.41
N SER A 178 2.25 -3.75 3.55
CA SER A 178 0.80 -3.94 3.69
C SER A 178 0.42 -5.42 3.72
N LEU A 179 0.95 -6.24 2.80
CA LEU A 179 0.70 -7.68 2.77
C LEU A 179 1.31 -8.41 3.98
N GLN A 180 2.48 -7.95 4.47
CA GLN A 180 3.07 -8.48 5.71
C GLN A 180 2.22 -8.14 6.94
N GLN A 181 1.68 -6.93 7.01
CA GLN A 181 0.74 -6.54 8.07
C GLN A 181 -0.53 -7.38 8.02
N VAL A 182 -1.12 -7.62 6.83
CA VAL A 182 -2.26 -8.55 6.69
C VAL A 182 -1.90 -9.94 7.20
N ARG A 183 -0.71 -10.47 6.91
CA ARG A 183 -0.25 -11.75 7.47
C ARG A 183 -0.22 -11.74 9.00
N GLN A 184 0.21 -10.64 9.63
CA GLN A 184 0.18 -10.51 11.09
C GLN A 184 -1.25 -10.43 11.64
N GLN A 185 -2.13 -9.68 10.96
CA GLN A 185 -3.55 -9.59 11.30
C GLN A 185 -4.25 -10.95 11.23
N LEU A 186 -3.95 -11.77 10.21
CA LEU A 186 -4.47 -13.13 10.10
C LEU A 186 -4.02 -14.01 11.27
N LYS A 187 -2.75 -13.93 11.68
CA LYS A 187 -2.28 -14.64 12.89
C LYS A 187 -3.04 -14.18 14.14
N LYS A 188 -3.31 -12.88 14.26
CA LYS A 188 -4.06 -12.34 15.38
C LYS A 188 -5.50 -12.86 15.41
N LEU A 189 -6.14 -12.99 14.25
CA LEU A 189 -7.45 -13.62 14.14
C LEU A 189 -7.42 -15.10 14.53
N GLU A 190 -6.36 -15.84 14.20
CA GLU A 190 -6.18 -17.22 14.68
C GLU A 190 -6.03 -17.31 16.21
N GLU A 191 -5.32 -16.38 16.84
CA GLU A 191 -5.24 -16.31 18.30
C GLU A 191 -6.62 -16.08 18.93
N LEU A 192 -7.43 -15.20 18.33
CA LEU A 192 -8.80 -14.93 18.78
C LEU A 192 -9.72 -16.14 18.55
N GLU A 193 -9.56 -16.87 17.45
CA GLU A 193 -10.25 -18.14 17.19
C GLU A 193 -9.89 -19.20 18.24
N GLN A 194 -8.60 -19.32 18.60
CA GLN A 194 -8.15 -20.27 19.63
C GLN A 194 -8.74 -19.96 21.00
N LYS A 195 -8.87 -18.68 21.36
CA LYS A 195 -9.52 -18.24 22.60
C LYS A 195 -11.02 -18.56 22.61
N PHE A 196 -11.70 -18.39 21.48
CA PHE A 196 -13.14 -18.60 21.35
C PHE A 196 -13.55 -18.86 19.90
N THR A 197 -14.36 -19.90 19.67
CA THR A 197 -14.93 -20.23 18.35
C THR A 197 -16.34 -20.79 18.49
N TYR A 198 -17.07 -20.87 17.37
CA TYR A 198 -18.46 -21.32 17.29
C TYR A 198 -18.78 -21.79 15.87
N GLU A 199 -19.94 -22.41 15.67
CA GLU A 199 -20.43 -22.78 14.32
C GLU A 199 -21.58 -21.84 13.91
N PRO A 200 -21.52 -21.11 12.79
CA PRO A 200 -20.40 -20.97 11.85
C PRO A 200 -19.49 -19.74 12.08
N ASP A 201 -18.28 -19.93 12.61
CA ASP A 201 -17.29 -18.86 12.80
C ASP A 201 -16.66 -18.42 11.45
N PRO A 202 -16.79 -17.13 11.06
CA PRO A 202 -16.22 -16.61 9.82
C PRO A 202 -14.69 -16.67 9.78
N ILE A 203 -13.99 -16.62 10.93
CA ILE A 203 -12.53 -16.71 10.96
C ILE A 203 -12.12 -18.11 10.50
N THR A 204 -12.67 -19.15 11.13
CA THR A 204 -12.41 -20.56 10.78
C THR A 204 -12.70 -20.84 9.31
N LYS A 205 -13.83 -20.35 8.79
CA LYS A 205 -14.24 -20.58 7.40
C LYS A 205 -13.30 -19.96 6.36
N ASN A 206 -12.71 -18.80 6.64
CA ASN A 206 -11.93 -18.05 5.66
C ASN A 206 -10.41 -18.17 5.87
N LYS A 207 -9.98 -18.66 7.04
CA LYS A 207 -8.59 -18.79 7.48
C LYS A 207 -7.62 -19.23 6.39
N GLN A 208 -7.82 -20.43 5.85
CA GLN A 208 -6.90 -21.02 4.87
C GLN A 208 -6.84 -20.20 3.58
N VAL A 209 -8.00 -19.82 3.05
CA VAL A 209 -8.11 -19.05 1.79
C VAL A 209 -7.41 -17.70 1.91
N LEU A 210 -7.59 -16.99 3.02
CA LEU A 210 -6.96 -15.68 3.23
C LEU A 210 -5.44 -15.80 3.40
N GLN A 211 -4.97 -16.82 4.11
CA GLN A 211 -3.54 -17.06 4.27
C GLN A 211 -2.85 -17.39 2.95
N ASP A 212 -3.44 -18.30 2.17
CA ASP A 212 -2.89 -18.71 0.89
C ASP A 212 -2.87 -17.55 -0.11
N ARG A 213 -3.96 -16.77 -0.20
CA ARG A 213 -4.02 -15.57 -1.05
C ARG A 213 -2.97 -14.54 -0.66
N THR A 214 -2.85 -14.23 0.63
CA THR A 214 -1.85 -13.28 1.14
C THR A 214 -0.43 -13.74 0.81
N CYS A 215 -0.14 -15.03 1.02
CA CYS A 215 1.17 -15.61 0.73
C CYS A 215 1.49 -15.59 -0.77
N SER A 216 0.52 -15.93 -1.62
CA SER A 216 0.66 -15.91 -3.07
C SER A 216 0.98 -14.51 -3.59
N LEU A 217 0.18 -13.51 -3.18
CA LEU A 217 0.40 -12.11 -3.55
C LEU A 217 1.77 -11.61 -3.12
N PHE A 218 2.13 -11.85 -1.86
CA PHE A 218 3.42 -11.42 -1.32
C PHE A 218 4.60 -12.08 -2.06
N LYS A 219 4.51 -13.39 -2.32
CA LYS A 219 5.55 -14.12 -3.06
C LYS A 219 5.73 -13.55 -4.47
N GLN A 220 4.63 -13.35 -5.20
CA GLN A 220 4.69 -12.79 -6.55
C GLN A 220 5.29 -11.37 -6.55
N LEU A 221 4.93 -10.55 -5.56
CA LEU A 221 5.43 -9.18 -5.44
C LEU A 221 6.94 -9.15 -5.24
N ILE A 222 7.46 -9.93 -4.28
CA ILE A 222 8.90 -10.00 -3.97
C ILE A 222 9.69 -10.63 -5.11
N GLN A 223 9.15 -11.64 -5.80
CA GLN A 223 9.80 -12.21 -6.98
C GLN A 223 9.90 -11.17 -8.11
N SER A 224 8.87 -10.35 -8.28
CA SER A 224 8.83 -9.32 -9.32
C SER A 224 9.69 -8.10 -9.00
N SER A 225 9.92 -7.81 -7.71
CA SER A 225 10.80 -6.72 -7.29
C SER A 225 12.29 -7.00 -7.52
N PHE A 226 12.67 -8.26 -7.75
CA PHE A 226 14.06 -8.62 -8.04
C PHE A 226 14.41 -8.28 -9.50
N VAL A 227 15.08 -7.14 -9.68
CA VAL A 227 15.47 -6.63 -11.00
C VAL A 227 16.93 -6.19 -11.04
N VAL A 228 17.48 -6.12 -12.25
CA VAL A 228 18.84 -5.61 -12.50
C VAL A 228 18.74 -4.11 -12.72
N GLU A 229 19.24 -3.31 -11.77
CA GLU A 229 19.24 -1.84 -11.88
C GLU A 229 20.25 -1.32 -12.92
N ARG A 230 21.45 -1.92 -12.95
CA ARG A 230 22.51 -1.60 -13.90
C ARG A 230 22.87 -2.84 -14.69
N GLN A 231 22.71 -2.75 -16.01
CA GLN A 231 23.07 -3.84 -16.92
C GLN A 231 24.59 -4.06 -16.90
N PRO A 232 25.06 -5.29 -17.22
CA PRO A 232 26.48 -5.58 -17.32
C PRO A 232 27.17 -4.62 -18.31
N CYS A 233 28.20 -3.93 -17.84
CA CYS A 233 28.98 -2.97 -18.62
C CYS A 233 30.45 -3.06 -18.20
N MET A 234 31.36 -2.99 -19.17
CA MET A 234 32.79 -2.90 -18.88
C MET A 234 33.15 -1.46 -18.48
N PRO A 235 33.79 -1.22 -17.32
CA PRO A 235 34.19 0.14 -16.92
C PRO A 235 35.15 0.81 -17.91
N THR A 236 35.92 0.01 -18.66
CA THR A 236 36.84 0.47 -19.72
C THR A 236 36.12 0.86 -21.01
N HIS A 237 34.86 0.47 -21.18
CA HIS A 237 34.04 0.75 -22.36
C HIS A 237 32.61 1.18 -21.96
N PRO A 238 32.44 2.31 -21.24
CA PRO A 238 31.14 2.71 -20.69
C PRO A 238 30.11 3.13 -21.75
N GLN A 239 30.52 3.24 -23.01
CA GLN A 239 29.66 3.56 -24.15
C GLN A 239 29.08 2.31 -24.82
N ARG A 240 29.38 1.10 -24.33
CA ARG A 240 28.98 -0.18 -24.91
C ARG A 240 28.23 -1.06 -23.93
#